data_AF-A0A0F9T6U5-F1
#
_entry.id   AF-A0A0F9T6U5-F1
#
_cell.length_a   1.000
_cell.length_b   1.000
_cell.length_c   1.000
_cell.angle_alpha   90.00
_cell.angle_beta   90.00
_cell.angle_gamma   90.00
#
_symmetry.space_group_name_H-M   'P 1'
#
loop_
_entity.id
_entity.type
_entity.pdbx_description
1 polymer ?
#
loop_
_entity_poly.entity_id
_entity_poly.type
_entity_poly.pdbx_seq_one_letter_code
_entity_poly.pdbx_strand_id
1 'polypeptide(L)' 'MKIKELRLSLKLSQERFAAKLGVSTFTVRRWEHQIHLPNFANQREIKRVFGVDL' A
#
# COMPACT_ATOMS: atom_id res chain seq x y z
N MET A 1 -10.90 0.70 -1.23
CA MET A 1 -10.34 1.96 -0.67
C MET A 1 -9.09 2.36 -1.46
N LYS A 2 -8.85 3.64 -1.78
CA LYS A 2 -7.64 3.97 -2.59
C LYS A 2 -6.41 3.81 -1.69
N ILE A 3 -5.42 3.02 -2.10
CA ILE A 3 -4.15 2.82 -1.35
C ILE A 3 -3.54 4.16 -0.88
N LYS A 4 -3.71 5.22 -1.68
CA LYS A 4 -3.31 6.57 -1.35
C LYS A 4 -4.00 7.12 -0.09
N GLU A 5 -5.31 6.92 0.05
CA GLU A 5 -6.09 7.37 1.21
C GLU A 5 -5.62 6.66 2.48
N LEU A 6 -5.43 5.34 2.40
CA LEU A 6 -4.87 4.55 3.50
C LEU A 6 -3.48 5.06 3.91
N ARG A 7 -2.60 5.28 2.93
CA ARG A 7 -1.25 5.78 3.23
C ARG A 7 -1.29 7.16 3.88
N LEU A 8 -2.16 8.05 3.39
CA LEU A 8 -2.28 9.42 3.90
C LEU A 8 -2.90 9.43 5.31
N SER A 9 -3.88 8.58 5.62
CA SER A 9 -4.44 8.47 6.98
C SER A 9 -3.39 7.98 7.99
N LEU A 10 -2.47 7.12 7.53
CA LEU A 10 -1.31 6.66 8.31
C LEU A 10 -0.16 7.69 8.38
N LYS A 11 -0.28 8.84 7.71
CA LYS A 11 0.74 9.90 7.62
C LYS A 11 2.11 9.40 7.13
N LEU A 12 2.11 8.47 6.17
CA LEU A 12 3.31 7.89 5.59
C LEU A 12 3.64 8.49 4.21
N SER A 13 4.94 8.63 3.91
CA SER A 13 5.40 8.83 2.54
C SER A 13 5.28 7.52 1.73
N GLN A 14 5.35 7.60 0.40
CA GLN A 14 5.32 6.39 -0.43
C GLN A 14 6.49 5.44 -0.09
N GLU A 15 7.67 5.99 0.20
CA GLU A 15 8.87 5.27 0.64
C GLU A 15 8.63 4.49 1.93
N ARG A 16 8.10 5.16 2.97
CA ARG A 16 7.84 4.51 4.26
C ARG A 16 6.74 3.47 4.17
N PHE A 17 5.72 3.71 3.36
CA PHE A 17 4.65 2.75 3.11
C PHE A 17 5.17 1.50 2.38
N ALA A 18 5.96 1.70 1.32
CA ALA A 18 6.58 0.63 0.54
C ALA A 18 7.54 -0.21 1.40
N ALA A 19 8.40 0.45 2.20
CA ALA A 19 9.34 -0.20 3.09
C ALA A 19 8.65 -1.09 4.13
N LYS A 20 7.53 -0.64 4.70
CA LYS A 20 6.74 -1.43 5.65
C LYS A 20 6.10 -2.68 5.02
N LEU A 21 5.85 -2.66 3.71
CA LEU A 21 5.26 -3.77 2.96
C LEU A 21 6.30 -4.63 2.23
N GLY A 22 7.58 -4.29 2.29
CA GLY A 22 8.64 -5.00 1.56
C GLY A 22 8.51 -4.90 0.03
N VAL A 23 7.89 -3.83 -0.48
CA VAL A 23 7.74 -3.59 -1.93
C VAL A 23 8.49 -2.33 -2.36
N SER A 24 8.62 -2.12 -3.68
CA SER A 24 9.20 -0.89 -4.20
C SER A 24 8.23 0.30 -4.09
N THR A 25 8.76 1.51 -4.00
CA THR A 25 7.96 2.75 -4.11
C THR A 25 7.21 2.84 -5.43
N PHE A 26 7.79 2.33 -6.50
CA PHE A 26 7.16 2.27 -7.82
C PHE A 26 5.92 1.37 -7.84
N THR A 27 5.96 0.26 -7.09
CA THR A 27 4.79 -0.61 -6.88
C THR A 27 3.66 0.15 -6.20
N VAL A 28 3.97 0.87 -5.10
CA VAL A 28 2.98 1.72 -4.40
C VAL A 28 2.42 2.79 -5.31
N ARG A 29 3.28 3.49 -6.07
CA ARG A 29 2.84 4.49 -7.06
C ARG A 29 1.86 3.88 -8.07
N ARG A 30 2.15 2.70 -8.64
CA ARG A 30 1.23 2.02 -9.56
C ARG A 30 -0.11 1.69 -8.93
N TRP A 31 -0.12 1.26 -7.67
CA TRP A 31 -1.36 1.03 -6.91
C TRP A 31 -2.16 2.32 -6.68
N GLU A 32 -1.50 3.41 -6.32
CA GLU A 32 -2.16 4.70 -6.11
C GLU A 32 -2.73 5.30 -7.40
N HIS A 33 -2.09 5.03 -8.53
CA HIS A 33 -2.53 5.47 -9.86
C HIS A 33 -3.49 4.47 -10.54
N GLN A 34 -3.87 3.38 -9.87
CA GLN A 34 -4.77 2.35 -10.43
C GLN A 34 -4.23 1.67 -11.71
N ILE A 35 -2.92 1.75 -11.96
CA ILE A 35 -2.27 1.08 -13.09
C ILE A 35 -2.25 -0.44 -12.86
N HIS A 36 -1.98 -0.83 -11.61
CA HIS A 36 -2.11 -2.21 -11.13
C HIS A 36 -2.73 -2.16 -9.74
N LEU A 37 -3.44 -3.22 -9.35
CA LEU A 37 -3.94 -3.39 -7.99
C LEU A 37 -3.02 -4.32 -7.19
N PRO A 38 -2.97 -4.20 -5.85
CA PRO A 38 -2.30 -5.18 -5.02
C PRO A 38 -2.93 -6.56 -5.23
N ASN A 39 -2.11 -7.58 -5.49
CA ASN A 39 -2.58 -8.96 -5.54
C ASN A 39 -2.93 -9.48 -4.13
N PHE A 40 -3.49 -10.69 -4.03
CA PHE A 40 -3.88 -11.30 -2.75
C PHE A 40 -2.77 -11.33 -1.70
N ALA A 41 -1.52 -11.62 -2.09
CA ALA A 41 -0.40 -11.63 -1.16
C ALA A 41 -0.13 -10.24 -0.58
N ASN A 42 -0.15 -9.20 -1.42
CA ASN A 42 0.04 -7.81 -0.99
C ASN A 42 -1.15 -7.29 -0.17
N GLN A 43 -2.39 -7.68 -0.50
CA GLN A 43 -3.56 -7.33 0.31
C GLN A 43 -3.47 -7.94 1.72
N ARG A 44 -3.11 -9.23 1.81
CA ARG A 44 -2.88 -9.90 3.09
C ARG A 44 -1.77 -9.22 3.89
N GLU A 45 -0.70 -8.81 3.22
CA GLU A 45 0.40 -8.09 3.87
C GLU A 45 -0.03 -6.72 4.39
N ILE A 46 -0.82 -5.97 3.62
CA ILE A 46 -1.40 -4.69 4.04
C ILE A 46 -2.29 -4.88 5.27
N LYS A 47 -3.13 -5.92 5.28
CA LYS A 47 -3.94 -6.30 6.44
C LYS A 47 -3.09 -6.65 7.65
N ARG A 48 -2.04 -7.43 7.46
CA ARG A 48 -1.10 -7.83 8.52
C ARG A 48 -0.37 -6.63 9.13
N VAL A 49 0.12 -5.71 8.31
CA VAL A 49 1.00 -4.61 8.74
C VAL A 49 0.21 -3.43 9.29
N PHE A 50 -0.96 -3.13 8.73
CA PHE A 50 -1.73 -1.94 9.07
C PHE A 50 -3.06 -2.23 9.76
N GLY A 51 -3.47 -3.50 9.88
CA GLY A 51 -4.73 -3.87 10.54
C GLY A 51 -5.99 -3.45 9.78
N VAL A 52 -5.89 -3.27 8.46
CA VAL A 52 -6.99 -2.80 7.61
C VAL A 52 -7.38 -3.85 6.56
N ASP A 53 -8.66 -3.91 6.20
CA ASP A 53 -9.10 -4.69 5.02
C ASP A 53 -9.16 -3.79 3.78
N LEU A 54 -8.80 -4.34 2.62
CA LEU A 54 -8.65 -3.58 1.37
C LEU A 54 -9.73 -3.85 0.33
#